data_AF-M9L8Z5-F1
#
_entry.id   AF-M9L8Z5-F1
#
_cell.length_a   1.000
_cell.length_b   1.000
_cell.length_c   1.000
_cell.angle_alpha   90.00
_cell.angle_beta   90.00
_cell.angle_gamma   90.00
#
_symmetry.space_group_name_H-M   'P 1'
#
loop_
_entity.id
_entity.type
_entity.pdbx_description
1 polymer ?
#
loop_
_entity_poly.entity_id
_entity_poly.type
_entity_poly.pdbx_seq_one_letter_code
_entity_poly.pdbx_strand_id
1 'polypeptide(L)'
;MSLPYWEKRLVVEGRIHDLCPIFDIDLPLFQQTVPDDDWNEECFLVDKQQMMDTVYKDRMYHIDGCMGQPESKSDAVDSEMVTKLLSILFALGEHGIVRIESEFLYDANLLNFPEECVEPDILLGMKSLFEQEILEEVSDREIVKCLVVASLRNRMTTCFYLLDRKTIVWTTTAGYVVYIADQEQVNVVRTACAAQNLVLLANGCRSG
;
A
#
# COMPACT_ATOMS: atom_id res chain seq x y z
N MET A 1 -4.53 1.15 27.07
CA MET A 1 -5.85 0.48 27.14
C MET A 1 -6.39 0.48 25.73
N SER A 2 -6.77 -0.66 25.19
CA SER A 2 -7.38 -0.75 23.84
C SER A 2 -8.75 -0.10 23.86
N LEU A 3 -9.10 0.67 22.82
CA LEU A 3 -10.43 1.28 22.72
C LEU A 3 -11.52 0.18 22.63
N PRO A 4 -12.73 0.42 23.17
CA PRO A 4 -13.91 -0.38 22.89
C PRO A 4 -14.19 -0.47 21.38
N TYR A 5 -14.72 -1.60 20.92
CA TYR A 5 -15.00 -1.88 19.50
C TYR A 5 -15.73 -0.73 18.76
N TRP A 6 -16.76 -0.16 19.39
CA TRP A 6 -17.55 0.92 18.78
C TRP A 6 -16.80 2.25 18.66
N GLU A 7 -15.82 2.52 19.55
CA GLU A 7 -14.95 3.70 19.43
C GLU A 7 -13.95 3.53 18.28
N LYS A 8 -13.36 2.33 18.14
CA LYS A 8 -12.49 1.99 17.01
C LYS A 8 -13.21 2.16 15.67
N ARG A 9 -14.43 1.64 15.58
CA ARG A 9 -15.29 1.75 14.39
C ARG A 9 -15.55 3.21 14.01
N LEU A 10 -15.92 4.06 14.96
CA LEU A 10 -16.17 5.49 14.68
C LEU A 10 -14.92 6.22 14.19
N VAL A 11 -13.74 5.87 14.73
CA VAL A 11 -12.47 6.43 14.29
C VAL A 11 -12.16 6.01 12.85
N VAL A 12 -12.33 4.72 12.51
CA VAL A 12 -12.11 4.21 11.15
C VAL A 12 -13.12 4.82 10.17
N GLU A 13 -14.41 4.87 10.50
CA GLU A 13 -15.45 5.51 9.67
C GLU A 13 -15.10 6.98 9.38
N GLY A 14 -14.68 7.75 10.39
CA GLY A 14 -14.22 9.13 10.21
C GLY A 14 -13.02 9.24 9.26
N ARG A 15 -12.02 8.38 9.44
CA ARG A 15 -10.81 8.35 8.58
C ARG A 15 -11.13 7.95 7.13
N ILE A 16 -12.05 7.01 6.91
CA ILE A 16 -12.53 6.64 5.57
C ILE A 16 -13.21 7.83 4.91
N HIS A 17 -14.10 8.51 5.63
CA HIS A 17 -14.78 9.70 5.13
C HIS A 17 -13.82 10.84 4.78
N ASP A 18 -12.68 10.95 5.46
CA ASP A 18 -11.63 11.93 5.15
C ASP A 18 -10.84 11.57 3.88
N LEU A 19 -10.58 10.27 3.66
CA LEU A 19 -9.77 9.82 2.52
C LEU A 19 -10.54 9.74 1.21
N CYS A 20 -11.80 9.33 1.24
CA CYS A 20 -12.61 9.14 0.03
C CYS A 20 -12.64 10.39 -0.88
N PRO A 21 -12.88 11.62 -0.37
CA PRO A 21 -12.84 12.83 -1.19
C PRO A 21 -11.47 13.14 -1.78
N ILE A 22 -10.37 12.80 -1.09
CA ILE A 22 -9.00 13.05 -1.57
C ILE A 22 -8.71 12.20 -2.80
N PHE A 23 -9.15 10.94 -2.77
CA PHE A 23 -8.90 9.95 -3.81
C PHE A 23 -10.04 9.84 -4.83
N ASP A 24 -11.06 10.70 -4.76
CA ASP A 24 -12.24 10.63 -5.63
C ASP A 24 -12.90 9.23 -5.62
N ILE A 25 -13.00 8.65 -4.42
CA ILE A 25 -13.69 7.38 -4.17
C ILE A 25 -15.13 7.68 -3.80
N ASP A 26 -16.06 7.25 -4.63
CA ASP A 26 -17.48 7.21 -4.31
C ASP A 26 -17.74 6.06 -3.34
N LEU A 27 -17.81 6.38 -2.05
CA LEU A 27 -17.99 5.40 -0.99
C LEU A 27 -19.32 4.63 -1.11
N PRO A 28 -20.49 5.27 -1.36
CA PRO A 28 -21.74 4.55 -1.63
C PRO A 28 -21.67 3.57 -2.80
N LEU A 29 -21.02 3.96 -3.91
CA LEU A 29 -20.84 3.06 -5.07
C LEU A 29 -19.93 1.88 -4.70
N PHE A 30 -18.84 2.17 -4.00
CA PHE A 30 -17.89 1.15 -3.58
C PHE A 30 -18.53 0.13 -2.62
N GLN A 31 -19.24 0.61 -1.60
CA GLN A 31 -19.95 -0.24 -0.63
C GLN A 31 -21.00 -1.14 -1.28
N GLN A 32 -21.69 -0.69 -2.34
CA GLN A 32 -22.64 -1.53 -3.08
C GLN A 32 -21.97 -2.69 -3.84
N THR A 33 -20.67 -2.58 -4.10
CA THR A 33 -19.91 -3.58 -4.85
C THR A 33 -19.21 -4.59 -3.92
N VAL A 34 -18.95 -4.21 -2.67
CA VAL A 34 -18.39 -5.09 -1.66
C VAL A 34 -19.53 -5.91 -1.03
N PRO A 35 -19.47 -7.25 -1.03
CA PRO A 35 -20.44 -8.07 -0.32
C PRO A 35 -20.51 -7.68 1.17
N ASP A 36 -21.70 -7.69 1.77
CA ASP A 36 -21.88 -7.30 3.17
C ASP A 36 -20.97 -8.11 4.12
N ASP A 37 -20.73 -9.39 3.81
CA ASP A 37 -19.87 -10.29 4.60
C ASP A 37 -18.36 -9.98 4.43
N ASP A 38 -17.97 -9.29 3.36
CA ASP A 38 -16.58 -8.91 3.04
C ASP A 38 -16.27 -7.46 3.47
N TRP A 39 -17.28 -6.69 3.91
CA TRP A 39 -17.07 -5.36 4.45
C TRP A 39 -16.55 -5.42 5.89
N ASN A 40 -15.23 -5.54 6.03
CA ASN A 40 -14.59 -5.37 7.33
C ASN A 40 -14.53 -3.88 7.71
N GLU A 41 -15.31 -3.46 8.71
CA GLU A 41 -15.34 -2.08 9.23
C GLU A 41 -14.03 -1.69 9.95
N GLU A 42 -13.15 -2.64 10.24
CA GLU A 42 -11.83 -2.41 10.82
C GLU A 42 -10.73 -2.19 9.75
N CYS A 43 -11.05 -2.39 8.47
CA CYS A 43 -10.11 -2.21 7.36
C CYS A 43 -10.73 -1.31 6.28
N PHE A 44 -10.02 -0.29 5.83
CA PHE A 44 -10.44 0.50 4.69
C PHE A 44 -10.17 -0.22 3.37
N LEU A 45 -8.96 -0.13 2.81
CA LEU A 45 -8.66 -0.67 1.47
C LEU A 45 -7.58 -1.74 1.44
N VAL A 46 -6.92 -2.02 2.56
CA VAL A 46 -5.85 -3.02 2.61
C VAL A 46 -6.29 -4.39 2.11
N ASP A 47 -7.52 -4.81 2.41
CA ASP A 47 -8.12 -6.08 2.00
C ASP A 47 -9.04 -5.96 0.77
N LYS A 48 -9.28 -4.76 0.25
CA LYS A 48 -10.29 -4.50 -0.80
C LYS A 48 -9.69 -4.10 -2.16
N GLN A 49 -8.40 -4.39 -2.39
CA GLN A 49 -7.71 -4.08 -3.65
C GLN A 49 -8.45 -4.65 -4.88
N GLN A 50 -8.95 -5.89 -4.82
CA GLN A 50 -9.66 -6.52 -5.95
C GLN A 50 -11.01 -5.85 -6.26
N MET A 51 -11.69 -5.34 -5.22
CA MET A 51 -12.94 -4.61 -5.39
C MET A 51 -12.68 -3.23 -6.00
N MET A 52 -11.62 -2.54 -5.56
CA MET A 52 -11.14 -1.31 -6.18
C MET A 52 -10.81 -1.53 -7.66
N ASP A 53 -10.20 -2.66 -7.99
CA ASP A 53 -9.88 -3.05 -9.36
C ASP A 53 -11.12 -3.23 -10.25
N THR A 54 -12.21 -3.70 -9.67
CA THR A 54 -13.49 -3.89 -10.37
C THR A 54 -14.22 -2.56 -10.60
N VAL A 55 -14.32 -1.73 -9.56
CA VAL A 55 -15.09 -0.46 -9.61
C VAL A 55 -14.31 0.63 -10.37
N TYR A 56 -13.00 0.71 -10.14
CA TYR A 56 -12.15 1.81 -10.62
C TYR A 56 -11.08 1.34 -11.60
N LYS A 57 -11.38 0.30 -12.40
CA LYS A 57 -10.43 -0.34 -13.32
C LYS A 57 -9.56 0.63 -14.13
N ASP A 58 -10.15 1.70 -14.68
CA ASP A 58 -9.45 2.68 -15.53
C ASP A 58 -8.46 3.58 -14.76
N ARG A 59 -8.50 3.52 -13.43
CA ARG A 59 -7.60 4.24 -12.52
C ARG A 59 -6.61 3.31 -11.84
N MET A 60 -6.65 2.02 -12.15
CA MET A 60 -5.81 0.99 -11.55
C MET A 60 -4.66 0.61 -12.48
N TYR A 61 -3.47 0.53 -11.91
CA TYR A 61 -2.24 0.28 -12.63
C TYR A 61 -1.38 -0.73 -11.88
N HIS A 62 -0.52 -1.43 -12.61
CA HIS A 62 0.48 -2.34 -12.07
C HIS A 62 1.86 -1.78 -12.37
N ILE A 63 2.74 -1.77 -11.37
CA ILE A 63 4.17 -1.54 -11.57
C ILE A 63 4.81 -2.92 -11.61
N ASP A 64 5.02 -3.40 -12.83
CA ASP A 64 5.56 -4.73 -13.08
C ASP A 64 7.08 -4.66 -13.30
N GLY A 65 7.77 -5.61 -12.67
CA GLY A 65 9.18 -5.89 -12.82
C GLY A 65 9.55 -6.69 -14.07
N CYS A 66 8.58 -7.15 -14.86
CA CYS A 66 8.80 -8.04 -16.00
C CYS A 66 9.61 -7.41 -17.15
N MET A 67 10.93 -7.42 -17.02
CA MET A 67 11.79 -7.89 -18.11
C MET A 67 12.01 -9.38 -17.85
N GLY A 68 11.34 -10.22 -18.64
CA GLY A 68 11.34 -11.68 -18.44
C GLY A 68 12.74 -12.24 -18.25
N GLN A 69 12.98 -12.87 -17.10
CA GLN A 69 14.10 -13.79 -16.92
C GLN A 69 13.64 -15.04 -16.16
N PRO A 70 14.11 -16.21 -16.60
CA PRO A 70 13.73 -17.48 -16.03
C PRO A 70 14.34 -17.65 -14.63
N GLU A 71 13.53 -18.25 -13.78
CA GLU A 71 13.81 -18.78 -12.45
C GLU A 71 15.25 -19.31 -12.32
N SER A 72 16.15 -18.54 -11.70
CA SER A 72 17.33 -19.05 -10.97
C SER A 72 18.18 -17.91 -10.41
N LYS A 73 17.72 -17.31 -9.29
CA LYS A 73 18.47 -16.58 -8.24
C LYS A 73 17.45 -15.81 -7.39
N SER A 74 16.70 -16.50 -6.52
CA SER A 74 15.54 -15.90 -5.84
C SER A 74 15.92 -14.70 -4.97
N ASP A 75 16.97 -14.77 -4.17
CA ASP A 75 17.12 -13.78 -3.09
C ASP A 75 17.71 -12.44 -3.55
N ALA A 76 18.56 -12.45 -4.58
CA ALA A 76 19.20 -11.23 -5.11
C ALA A 76 18.26 -10.43 -6.03
N VAL A 77 17.43 -11.14 -6.81
CA VAL A 77 16.43 -10.52 -7.70
C VAL A 77 15.30 -9.89 -6.88
N ASP A 78 14.90 -10.54 -5.78
CA ASP A 78 13.91 -10.00 -4.83
C ASP A 78 14.43 -8.72 -4.16
N SER A 79 15.72 -8.67 -3.77
CA SER A 79 16.32 -7.48 -3.15
C SER A 79 16.43 -6.27 -4.10
N GLU A 80 16.77 -6.49 -5.38
CA GLU A 80 16.81 -5.41 -6.38
C GLU A 80 15.41 -4.85 -6.64
N MET A 81 14.41 -5.71 -6.78
CA MET A 81 13.02 -5.29 -7.00
C MET A 81 12.51 -4.46 -5.82
N VAL A 82 12.72 -4.93 -4.59
CA VAL A 82 12.38 -4.20 -3.37
C VAL A 82 13.03 -2.81 -3.37
N THR A 83 14.30 -2.72 -3.75
CA THR A 83 15.01 -1.43 -3.83
C THR A 83 14.38 -0.47 -4.85
N LYS A 84 14.01 -0.97 -6.03
CA LYS A 84 13.33 -0.16 -7.07
C LYS A 84 11.94 0.30 -6.60
N LEU A 85 11.15 -0.59 -6.01
CA LEU A 85 9.82 -0.29 -5.48
C LEU A 85 9.88 0.74 -4.35
N LEU A 86 10.84 0.62 -3.43
CA LEU A 86 11.11 1.64 -2.41
C LEU A 86 11.49 3.00 -3.02
N SER A 87 12.35 3.00 -4.03
CA SER A 87 12.77 4.22 -4.71
C SER A 87 11.59 4.93 -5.37
N ILE A 88 10.67 4.18 -5.99
CA ILE A 88 9.43 4.74 -6.54
C ILE A 88 8.56 5.32 -5.42
N LEU A 89 8.30 4.56 -4.36
CA LEU A 89 7.46 5.01 -3.25
C LEU A 89 7.99 6.30 -2.64
N PHE A 90 9.31 6.38 -2.40
CA PHE A 90 9.93 7.59 -1.86
C PHE A 90 9.95 8.76 -2.84
N ALA A 91 10.12 8.52 -4.14
CA ALA A 91 10.00 9.58 -5.14
C ALA A 91 8.58 10.15 -5.20
N LEU A 92 7.56 9.30 -5.05
CA LEU A 92 6.17 9.75 -5.01
C LEU A 92 5.83 10.47 -3.70
N GLY A 93 6.40 10.01 -2.57
CA GLY A 93 6.19 10.56 -1.23
C GLY A 93 7.16 11.65 -0.77
N GLU A 94 8.09 12.12 -1.62
CA GLU A 94 9.23 12.97 -1.21
C GLU A 94 8.84 14.25 -0.46
N HIS A 95 7.64 14.76 -0.72
CA HIS A 95 7.15 16.03 -0.17
C HIS A 95 5.75 15.93 0.44
N GLY A 96 5.30 14.71 0.76
CA GLY A 96 3.90 14.50 1.09
C GLY A 96 3.62 13.66 2.32
N ILE A 97 2.39 13.82 2.80
CA ILE A 97 1.86 13.02 3.91
C ILE A 97 1.56 11.62 3.38
N VAL A 98 2.18 10.63 4.00
CA VAL A 98 1.92 9.21 3.74
C VAL A 98 1.13 8.67 4.91
N ARG A 99 -0.11 8.23 4.66
CA ARG A 99 -0.82 7.39 5.61
C ARG A 99 -0.65 5.92 5.27
N ILE A 100 -0.58 5.06 6.28
CA ILE A 100 -0.33 3.63 6.09
C ILE A 100 -1.40 2.80 6.76
N GLU A 101 -1.89 1.81 6.02
CA GLU A 101 -2.70 0.71 6.54
C GLU A 101 -2.05 -0.61 6.12
N SER A 102 -1.91 -1.56 7.03
CA SER A 102 -1.15 -2.79 6.75
C SER A 102 -1.79 -3.99 7.43
N GLU A 103 -1.84 -5.13 6.74
CA GLU A 103 -2.26 -6.43 7.30
C GLU A 103 -1.44 -6.79 8.56
N PHE A 104 -0.18 -6.35 8.64
CA PHE A 104 0.65 -6.50 9.84
C PHE A 104 0.03 -5.89 11.10
N LEU A 105 -0.75 -4.81 10.96
CA LEU A 105 -1.39 -4.15 12.10
C LEU A 105 -2.48 -5.01 12.72
N TYR A 106 -2.98 -6.01 11.98
CA TYR A 106 -4.12 -6.84 12.38
C TYR A 106 -3.71 -8.25 12.79
N ASP A 107 -2.57 -8.77 12.29
CA ASP A 107 -2.06 -10.08 12.67
C ASP A 107 -0.67 -10.01 13.34
N ALA A 108 -0.69 -9.77 14.65
CA ALA A 108 0.52 -9.71 15.49
C ALA A 108 1.28 -11.06 15.59
N ASN A 109 0.70 -12.18 15.16
CA ASN A 109 1.34 -13.50 15.22
C ASN A 109 2.25 -13.78 14.01
N LEU A 110 2.24 -12.91 13.00
CA LEU A 110 2.96 -13.09 11.74
C LEU A 110 4.24 -12.25 11.63
N LEU A 111 4.72 -11.67 12.73
CA LEU A 111 5.87 -10.76 12.75
C LEU A 111 7.22 -11.51 12.60
N ASN A 112 7.51 -12.02 11.40
CA ASN A 112 8.88 -12.27 10.98
C ASN A 112 9.46 -10.98 10.42
N PHE A 113 10.00 -10.14 11.30
CA PHE A 113 10.70 -8.95 10.89
C PHE A 113 11.98 -9.32 10.13
N PRO A 114 12.26 -8.68 8.98
CA PRO A 114 13.57 -8.69 8.35
C PRO A 114 14.69 -8.45 9.38
N GLU A 115 15.81 -9.17 9.32
CA GLU A 115 16.94 -8.93 10.22
C GLU A 115 17.42 -7.46 10.14
N GLU A 116 17.35 -6.87 8.94
CA GLU A 116 17.64 -5.44 8.71
C GLU A 116 16.65 -4.45 9.36
N CYS A 117 15.51 -4.92 9.88
CA CYS A 117 14.51 -4.13 10.59
C CYS A 117 14.63 -4.21 12.12
N VAL A 118 15.56 -5.00 12.65
CA VAL A 118 15.65 -5.29 14.10
C VAL A 118 16.39 -4.19 14.87
N GLU A 119 16.67 -3.05 14.24
CA GLU A 119 17.21 -1.89 14.93
C GLU A 119 16.22 -1.40 16.01
N PRO A 120 16.68 -1.14 17.25
CA PRO A 120 15.78 -0.83 18.37
C PRO A 120 14.82 0.33 18.11
N ASP A 121 15.27 1.38 17.41
CA ASP A 121 14.46 2.56 17.13
C ASP A 121 13.36 2.24 16.09
N ILE A 122 13.66 1.42 15.08
CA ILE A 122 12.67 0.94 14.10
C ILE A 122 11.64 0.06 14.80
N LEU A 123 12.08 -0.86 15.68
CA LEU A 123 11.17 -1.71 16.43
C LEU A 123 10.26 -0.90 17.37
N LEU A 124 10.79 0.14 18.00
CA LEU A 124 9.99 1.05 18.83
C LEU A 124 8.99 1.85 17.99
N GLY A 125 9.40 2.37 16.83
CA GLY A 125 8.53 3.04 15.89
C GLY A 125 7.41 2.14 15.37
N MET A 126 7.76 0.92 14.96
CA MET A 126 6.81 -0.11 14.53
C MET A 126 5.85 -0.49 15.67
N LYS A 127 6.37 -0.69 16.88
CA LYS A 127 5.53 -0.94 18.07
C LYS A 127 4.55 0.21 18.33
N SER A 128 5.00 1.45 18.21
CA SER A 128 4.13 2.62 18.34
C SER A 128 3.03 2.61 17.27
N LEU A 129 3.34 2.23 16.02
CA LEU A 129 2.33 2.09 14.98
C LEU A 129 1.31 0.98 15.30
N PHE A 130 1.77 -0.18 15.78
CA PHE A 130 0.88 -1.27 16.20
C PHE A 130 -0.03 -0.89 17.38
N GLU A 131 0.44 0.01 18.24
CA GLU A 131 -0.32 0.48 19.39
C GLU A 131 -1.32 1.61 19.05
N GLN A 132 -1.13 2.32 17.92
CA GLN A 132 -1.90 3.52 17.57
C GLN A 132 -3.13 3.31 16.69
N GLU A 133 -3.53 2.06 16.44
CA GLU A 133 -4.69 1.71 15.60
C GLU A 133 -4.53 2.16 14.12
N ILE A 134 -5.59 1.98 13.32
CA ILE A 134 -5.56 1.79 11.87
C ILE A 134 -5.42 3.10 11.09
N LEU A 135 -4.55 3.16 10.07
CA LEU A 135 -4.33 4.30 9.16
C LEU A 135 -3.52 5.45 9.76
N GLU A 136 -2.21 5.26 9.93
CA GLU A 136 -1.32 6.21 10.62
C GLU A 136 -0.47 7.04 9.66
N GLU A 137 -0.22 8.30 10.04
CA GLU A 137 0.72 9.17 9.34
C GLU A 137 2.16 8.79 9.68
N VAL A 138 2.95 8.45 8.66
CA VAL A 138 4.33 8.02 8.83
C VAL A 138 5.26 8.92 8.02
N SER A 139 6.10 9.66 8.73
CA SER A 139 7.15 10.50 8.14
C SER A 139 8.54 9.86 8.19
N ASP A 140 8.72 8.82 9.02
CA ASP A 140 9.98 8.09 9.12
C ASP A 140 10.15 7.11 7.95
N ARG A 141 11.17 7.36 7.14
CA ARG A 141 11.48 6.57 5.95
C ARG A 141 11.95 5.15 6.27
N GLU A 142 12.63 4.93 7.39
CA GLU A 142 13.09 3.59 7.77
C GLU A 142 11.93 2.72 8.23
N ILE A 143 10.92 3.32 8.87
CA ILE A 143 9.67 2.63 9.20
C ILE A 143 8.91 2.22 7.91
N VAL A 144 8.74 3.15 6.96
CA VAL A 144 8.13 2.85 5.64
C VAL A 144 8.89 1.75 4.93
N LYS A 145 10.22 1.84 4.89
CA LYS A 145 11.08 0.84 4.28
C LYS A 145 10.90 -0.51 4.93
N CYS A 146 10.90 -0.55 6.25
CA CYS A 146 10.71 -1.79 6.97
C CYS A 146 9.36 -2.44 6.67
N LEU A 147 8.29 -1.65 6.62
CA LEU A 147 6.95 -2.13 6.25
C LEU A 147 6.95 -2.74 4.85
N VAL A 148 7.48 -2.06 3.84
CA VAL A 148 7.54 -2.61 2.47
C VAL A 148 8.31 -3.94 2.45
N VAL A 149 9.50 -3.99 3.07
CA VAL A 149 10.33 -5.21 3.09
C VAL A 149 9.59 -6.35 3.80
N ALA A 150 9.00 -6.06 4.96
CA ALA A 150 8.22 -7.02 5.72
C ALA A 150 7.03 -7.53 4.90
N SER A 151 6.29 -6.65 4.21
CA SER A 151 5.10 -7.00 3.43
C SER A 151 5.43 -7.91 2.27
N LEU A 152 6.50 -7.60 1.55
CA LEU A 152 6.94 -8.43 0.44
C LEU A 152 7.44 -9.80 0.93
N ARG A 153 8.21 -9.88 2.02
CA ARG A 153 8.73 -11.16 2.56
C ARG A 153 7.62 -12.04 3.14
N ASN A 154 6.67 -11.45 3.84
CA ASN A 154 5.59 -12.19 4.50
C ASN A 154 4.35 -12.34 3.62
N ARG A 155 4.39 -11.85 2.37
CA ARG A 155 3.28 -11.89 1.40
C ARG A 155 2.02 -11.21 1.95
N MET A 156 2.22 -10.09 2.62
CA MET A 156 1.15 -9.26 3.17
C MET A 156 0.90 -8.02 2.33
N THR A 157 -0.30 -7.50 2.48
CA THR A 157 -0.71 -6.25 1.85
C THR A 157 -0.50 -5.06 2.78
N THR A 158 0.06 -3.99 2.23
CA THR A 158 0.16 -2.68 2.85
C THR A 158 -0.28 -1.64 1.84
N CYS A 159 -1.20 -0.79 2.27
CA CYS A 159 -1.63 0.41 1.56
C CYS A 159 -0.84 1.61 2.02
N PHE A 160 -0.25 2.32 1.06
CA PHE A 160 0.33 3.64 1.23
C PHE A 160 -0.56 4.66 0.55
N TYR A 161 -1.16 5.54 1.34
CA TYR A 161 -2.02 6.62 0.90
C TYR A 161 -1.19 7.88 0.75
N LEU A 162 -0.81 8.20 -0.49
CA LEU A 162 0.00 9.38 -0.82
C LEU A 162 -0.95 10.56 -1.09
N LEU A 163 -1.27 11.32 -0.04
CA LEU A 163 -2.36 12.32 -0.08
C LEU A 163 -2.11 13.40 -1.12
N ASP A 164 -0.91 13.97 -1.16
CA ASP A 164 -0.55 15.06 -2.07
C ASP A 164 -0.51 14.62 -3.54
N ARG A 165 -0.27 13.32 -3.78
CA ARG A 165 -0.28 12.73 -5.12
C ARG A 165 -1.62 12.12 -5.49
N LYS A 166 -2.61 12.12 -4.57
CA LYS A 166 -3.89 11.43 -4.74
C LYS A 166 -3.73 10.02 -5.32
N THR A 167 -2.70 9.33 -4.84
CA THR A 167 -2.27 8.01 -5.29
C THR A 167 -2.32 7.04 -4.11
N ILE A 168 -2.83 5.84 -4.34
CA ILE A 168 -2.81 4.75 -3.36
C ILE A 168 -1.93 3.64 -3.93
N VAL A 169 -1.02 3.13 -3.13
CA VAL A 169 -0.08 2.07 -3.52
C VAL A 169 -0.30 0.86 -2.61
N TRP A 170 -0.63 -0.29 -3.19
CA TRP A 170 -0.66 -1.58 -2.51
C TRP A 170 0.65 -2.32 -2.76
N THR A 171 1.30 -2.79 -1.69
CA THR A 171 2.31 -3.85 -1.82
C THR A 171 1.61 -5.16 -2.13
N THR A 172 2.07 -5.85 -3.17
CA THR A 172 1.60 -7.18 -3.53
C THR A 172 2.79 -8.12 -3.70
N THR A 173 2.53 -9.42 -3.73
CA THR A 173 3.56 -10.43 -4.00
C THR A 173 4.25 -10.28 -5.36
N ALA A 174 3.63 -9.58 -6.31
CA ALA A 174 4.15 -9.37 -7.67
C ALA A 174 4.75 -7.98 -7.89
N GLY A 175 4.76 -7.10 -6.88
CA GLY A 175 5.18 -5.70 -7.02
C GLY A 175 4.13 -4.74 -6.47
N TYR A 176 3.93 -3.59 -7.11
CA TYR A 176 2.91 -2.62 -6.68
C TYR A 176 1.69 -2.61 -7.57
N VAL A 177 0.52 -2.53 -6.94
CA VAL A 177 -0.70 -2.07 -7.58
C VAL A 177 -0.93 -0.64 -7.15
N VAL A 178 -1.33 0.20 -8.09
CA VAL A 178 -1.41 1.64 -7.89
C VAL A 178 -2.77 2.14 -8.39
N TYR A 179 -3.49 2.83 -7.53
CA TYR A 179 -4.66 3.62 -7.88
C TYR A 179 -4.24 5.07 -8.07
N ILE A 180 -4.66 5.70 -9.16
CA ILE A 180 -4.35 7.09 -9.47
C ILE A 180 -5.66 7.83 -9.74
N ALA A 181 -6.06 8.71 -8.82
CA ALA A 181 -7.31 9.46 -8.94
C ALA A 181 -7.28 10.50 -10.08
N ASP A 182 -6.11 11.09 -10.31
CA ASP A 182 -5.90 12.22 -11.22
C ASP A 182 -5.01 11.81 -12.39
N GLN A 183 -5.53 11.93 -13.62
CA GLN A 183 -4.84 11.54 -14.83
C GLN A 183 -3.54 12.32 -15.05
N GLU A 184 -3.41 13.55 -14.52
CA GLU A 184 -2.17 14.32 -14.57
C GLU A 184 -1.05 13.65 -13.75
N GLN A 185 -1.40 12.93 -12.67
CA GLN A 185 -0.45 12.21 -11.82
C GLN A 185 0.07 10.92 -12.46
N VAL A 186 -0.62 10.39 -13.46
CA VAL A 186 -0.18 9.18 -14.17
C VAL A 186 1.21 9.38 -14.81
N ASN A 187 1.49 10.57 -15.33
CA ASN A 187 2.80 10.88 -15.91
C ASN A 187 3.90 10.98 -14.85
N VAL A 188 3.56 11.45 -13.65
CA VAL A 188 4.49 11.50 -12.50
C VAL A 188 4.87 10.07 -12.10
N VAL A 189 3.88 9.19 -11.91
CA VAL A 189 4.12 7.78 -11.58
C VAL A 189 4.89 7.07 -12.67
N ARG A 190 4.56 7.28 -13.96
CA ARG A 190 5.33 6.74 -15.10
C ARG A 190 6.79 7.19 -15.08
N THR A 191 7.04 8.46 -14.77
CA THR A 191 8.40 9.01 -14.70
C THR A 191 9.20 8.36 -13.58
N ALA A 192 8.59 8.20 -12.40
CA ALA A 192 9.20 7.50 -11.27
C ALA A 192 9.52 6.03 -11.62
N CYS A 193 8.61 5.33 -12.30
CA CYS A 193 8.84 3.97 -12.79
C CYS A 193 9.99 3.91 -13.79
N ALA A 194 10.00 4.78 -14.79
CA ALA A 194 11.01 4.81 -15.84
C ALA A 194 12.42 5.09 -15.27
N ALA A 195 12.54 5.93 -14.25
CA ALA A 195 13.80 6.18 -13.56
C ALA A 195 14.40 4.91 -12.92
N GLN A 196 13.57 3.93 -12.60
CA GLN A 196 13.97 2.63 -12.05
C GLN A 196 13.99 1.50 -13.09
N ASN A 197 13.85 1.83 -14.38
CA ASN A 197 13.68 0.87 -15.48
C ASN A 197 12.46 -0.05 -15.29
N LEU A 198 11.39 0.47 -14.70
CA LEU A 198 10.11 -0.20 -14.53
C LEU A 198 9.03 0.46 -15.38
N VAL A 199 7.92 -0.24 -15.59
CA VAL A 199 6.81 0.23 -16.42
C VAL A 199 5.52 0.29 -15.60
N LEU A 200 4.76 1.36 -15.77
CA LEU A 200 3.40 1.48 -15.26
C LEU A 200 2.41 0.96 -16.32
N LEU A 201 1.76 -0.15 -16.03
CA LEU A 201 0.83 -0.84 -16.92
C LEU A 201 -0.61 -0.59 -16.46
N ALA A 202 -1.50 -0.16 -17.36
CA ALA A 202 -2.92 -0.07 -17.04
C ALA A 202 -3.52 -1.45 -16.80
N ASN A 203 -4.49 -1.54 -15.89
CA ASN A 203 -5.11 -2.81 -15.58
C ASN A 203 -5.89 -3.38 -16.79
N GLY A 204 -5.54 -4.58 -17.23
CA GLY A 204 -6.05 -5.20 -18.46
C GLY A 204 -5.10 -5.16 -19.67
N CYS A 205 -3.93 -4.52 -19.57
CA CYS A 205 -2.88 -4.59 -20.60
C CYS A 205 -1.92 -5.79 -20.47
N ARG A 206 -2.21 -6.77 -19.60
CA ARG A 206 -1.50 -8.06 -19.58
C ARG A 206 -1.88 -8.83 -20.85
N SER A 207 -1.12 -8.62 -21.92
CA SER A 207 -1.21 -9.42 -23.13
C SER A 207 -0.60 -10.80 -22.88
N GLY A 208 -1.48 -11.83 -22.87
CA GLY A 208 -1.23 -13.21 -23.33
C GLY A 208 0.00 -13.93 -22.81
#